data_AF-A0A7M2XHA4-F1
#
_entry.id   AF-A0A7M2XHA4-F1
#
_cell.length_a   1.000
_cell.length_b   1.000
_cell.length_c   1.000
_cell.angle_alpha   90.00
_cell.angle_beta   90.00
_cell.angle_gamma   90.00
#
_symmetry.space_group_name_H-M   'P 1'
#
loop_
_entity.id
_entity.type
_entity.pdbx_description
1 polymer ?
#
loop_
_entity_poly.entity_id
_entity_poly.type
_entity_poly.pdbx_seq_one_letter_code
_entity_poly.pdbx_strand_id
1 'polypeptide(L)'
;MSDVDCILNELISALREAFTPDSPQPPLGGGTTDVRLFAGDAIPMAAWNAHASGNDGCDKPFLWVRLVRRYRTQQFPAPYVGPAPCGMPSAVAIEIGVGRCAVMDAEPTWEDYANEAEISIDDSWRIDLALCRAMSKIEHAECGLATAIDAVVPYGPDGGVVAQIGTGYVQLTGGF
;
A
#
# COMPACT_ATOMS: atom_id res chain seq x y z
N MET A 1 15.11 17.38 -0.93
CA MET A 1 14.24 16.20 -0.96
C MET A 1 13.24 16.43 -2.08
N SER A 2 13.05 15.49 -3.01
CA SER A 2 12.03 15.70 -4.05
C SER A 2 10.62 15.54 -3.45
N ASP A 3 9.60 16.18 -4.04
CA ASP A 3 8.19 16.03 -3.63
C ASP A 3 7.82 14.55 -3.48
N VAL A 4 8.26 13.72 -4.42
CA VAL A 4 7.98 12.29 -4.43
C VAL A 4 8.65 11.57 -3.25
N ASP A 5 9.87 11.94 -2.87
CA ASP A 5 10.51 11.34 -1.69
C ASP A 5 9.73 11.69 -0.42
N CYS A 6 9.26 12.93 -0.32
CA CYS A 6 8.43 13.37 0.81
C CYS A 6 7.12 12.58 0.86
N ILE A 7 6.41 12.47 -0.27
CA ILE A 7 5.16 11.71 -0.39
C ILE A 7 5.37 10.25 0.02
N LEU A 8 6.41 9.59 -0.48
CA LEU A 8 6.72 8.21 -0.14
C LEU A 8 7.03 8.04 1.36
N ASN A 9 7.74 8.99 1.96
CA ASN A 9 8.04 8.97 3.40
C ASN A 9 6.76 9.10 4.25
N GLU A 10 5.82 9.96 3.87
CA GLU A 10 4.55 10.11 4.60
C GLU A 10 3.66 8.87 4.48
N LEU A 11 3.66 8.21 3.32
CA LEU A 11 2.97 6.93 3.13
C LEU A 11 3.61 5.81 3.97
N ILE A 12 4.94 5.72 3.99
CA ILE A 12 5.66 4.77 4.85
C ILE A 12 5.33 5.02 6.32
N SER A 13 5.35 6.29 6.74
CA SER A 13 5.03 6.71 8.10
C SER A 13 3.60 6.32 8.50
N ALA A 14 2.61 6.64 7.67
CA ALA A 14 1.22 6.32 7.93
C ALA A 14 0.95 4.81 7.97
N LEU A 15 1.61 4.03 7.09
CA LEU A 15 1.47 2.58 7.09
C LEU A 15 2.06 1.95 8.36
N ARG A 16 3.21 2.45 8.84
CA ARG A 16 3.77 2.05 10.14
C ARG A 16 2.82 2.36 11.29
N GLU A 17 2.21 3.54 11.29
CA GLU A 17 1.25 3.94 12.33
C GLU A 17 -0.02 3.08 12.31
N ALA A 18 -0.47 2.62 11.14
CA ALA A 18 -1.66 1.78 11.01
C ALA A 18 -1.42 0.32 11.43
N PHE A 19 -0.19 -0.18 11.26
CA PHE A 19 0.17 -1.58 11.52
C PHE A 19 1.11 -1.78 12.71
N THR A 20 1.38 -0.74 13.51
CA THR A 20 2.25 -0.88 14.68
C THR A 20 1.65 -1.86 15.70
N PRO A 21 2.42 -2.88 16.14
CA PRO A 21 1.95 -3.86 17.12
C PRO A 21 1.72 -3.25 18.50
N ASP A 22 2.32 -2.08 18.78
CA ASP A 22 2.21 -1.39 20.07
C ASP A 22 1.03 -0.41 20.13
N SER A 23 0.14 -0.40 19.13
CA SER A 23 -1.03 0.47 19.16
C SER A 23 -2.05 0.02 20.22
N PRO A 24 -2.89 0.93 20.74
CA PRO A 24 -3.98 0.55 21.65
C PRO A 24 -4.96 -0.47 21.06
N GLN A 25 -5.03 -0.56 19.73
CA GLN A 25 -5.81 -1.52 18.98
C GLN A 25 -4.92 -2.19 17.92
N PRO A 26 -4.10 -3.18 18.32
CA PRO A 26 -3.13 -3.82 17.43
C PRO A 26 -3.82 -4.57 16.27
N PRO A 27 -3.14 -4.75 15.12
CA PRO A 27 -3.69 -5.53 14.00
C PRO A 27 -4.04 -6.96 14.41
N LEU A 28 -5.19 -7.44 13.96
CA LEU A 28 -5.76 -8.73 14.39
C LEU A 28 -4.82 -9.89 14.04
N GLY A 29 -4.27 -9.90 12.82
CA GLY A 29 -3.29 -10.88 12.37
C GLY A 29 -1.84 -10.59 12.80
N GLY A 30 -1.63 -9.74 13.81
CA GLY A 30 -0.29 -9.24 14.17
C GLY A 30 0.19 -8.09 13.27
N GLY A 31 1.08 -7.27 13.83
CA GLY A 31 1.56 -6.03 13.24
C GLY A 31 3.09 -5.99 13.02
N THR A 32 3.54 -5.00 12.27
CA THR A 32 4.96 -4.68 12.09
C THR A 32 5.15 -3.20 11.76
N THR A 33 6.36 -2.69 11.98
CA THR A 33 6.80 -1.36 11.51
C THR A 33 7.77 -1.44 10.33
N ASP A 34 8.08 -2.66 9.87
CA ASP A 34 8.92 -2.90 8.72
C ASP A 34 8.13 -2.70 7.43
N VAL A 35 8.34 -1.56 6.78
CA VAL A 35 7.73 -1.22 5.49
C VAL A 35 8.79 -1.27 4.40
N ARG A 36 8.50 -2.00 3.31
CA ARG A 36 9.37 -2.11 2.14
C ARG A 36 8.98 -1.10 1.07
N LEU A 37 9.98 -0.49 0.44
CA LEU A 37 9.76 0.43 -0.67
C LEU A 37 10.14 -0.25 -1.98
N PHE A 38 9.25 -0.21 -2.97
CA PHE A 38 9.47 -0.78 -4.29
C PHE A 38 9.31 0.26 -5.40
N ALA A 39 10.01 0.02 -6.51
CA ALA A 39 9.82 0.68 -7.79
C ALA A 39 9.80 -0.39 -8.89
N GLY A 40 8.81 -0.35 -9.80
CA GLY A 40 8.62 -1.34 -10.85
C GLY A 40 7.25 -2.01 -10.80
N ASP A 41 6.97 -2.86 -11.79
CA ASP A 41 5.69 -3.55 -11.94
C ASP A 41 5.66 -4.91 -11.24
N ALA A 42 4.55 -5.24 -10.59
CA ALA A 42 4.27 -6.52 -9.90
C ALA A 42 5.30 -7.03 -8.86
N ILE A 43 6.30 -6.21 -8.46
CA ILE A 43 7.41 -6.64 -7.61
C ILE A 43 7.00 -7.10 -6.20
N PRO A 44 6.08 -6.44 -5.46
CA PRO A 44 5.88 -6.74 -4.04
C PRO A 44 5.59 -8.22 -3.76
N MET A 45 4.67 -8.82 -4.51
CA MET A 45 4.29 -10.23 -4.32
C MET A 45 5.34 -11.21 -4.86
N ALA A 46 6.02 -10.86 -5.97
CA ALA A 46 7.09 -11.70 -6.51
C ALA A 46 8.37 -11.69 -5.65
N ALA A 47 8.65 -10.57 -4.98
CA ALA A 47 9.81 -10.40 -4.11
C ALA A 47 9.60 -11.02 -2.72
N TRP A 48 8.35 -11.15 -2.28
CA TRP A 48 8.04 -11.73 -0.99
C TRP A 48 8.04 -13.26 -1.07
N ASN A 49 9.21 -13.84 -0.79
CA ASN A 49 9.35 -15.28 -0.69
C ASN A 49 8.93 -15.78 0.70
N ALA A 50 7.63 -15.73 0.99
CA ALA A 50 7.07 -16.05 2.30
C ALA A 50 7.40 -17.48 2.79
N HIS A 51 7.65 -18.40 1.84
CA HIS A 51 7.85 -19.83 2.11
C HIS A 51 9.29 -20.33 1.86
N ALA A 52 10.26 -19.44 1.64
CA ALA A 52 11.63 -19.81 1.23
C ALA A 52 12.40 -20.70 2.23
N SER A 53 12.13 -20.51 3.53
CA SER A 53 12.90 -21.09 4.62
C SER A 53 11.96 -21.51 5.76
N GLY A 54 11.14 -22.54 5.52
CA GLY A 54 10.40 -23.21 6.59
C GLY A 54 9.30 -22.37 7.27
N ASN A 55 8.63 -21.49 6.53
CA ASN A 55 7.55 -20.59 6.98
C ASN A 55 7.94 -19.38 7.86
N ASP A 56 9.24 -19.09 8.06
CA ASP A 56 9.70 -17.89 8.81
C ASP A 56 9.19 -16.55 8.22
N GLY A 57 8.74 -16.54 6.96
CA GLY A 57 8.20 -15.36 6.29
C GLY A 57 6.74 -15.03 6.61
N CYS A 58 6.04 -15.90 7.35
CA CYS A 58 4.60 -15.78 7.65
C CYS A 58 4.28 -15.19 9.03
N ASP A 59 5.28 -15.04 9.90
CA ASP A 59 5.08 -14.61 11.30
C ASP A 59 4.67 -13.13 11.42
N LYS A 60 4.93 -12.33 10.39
CA LYS A 60 4.61 -10.89 10.36
C LYS A 60 3.99 -10.52 9.01
N PRO A 61 3.06 -9.54 9.00
CA PRO A 61 2.56 -9.02 7.74
C PRO A 61 3.69 -8.42 6.90
N PHE A 62 3.60 -8.59 5.58
CA PHE A 62 4.51 -7.96 4.64
C PHE A 62 3.94 -6.61 4.18
N LEU A 63 4.46 -5.51 4.71
CA LEU A 63 4.00 -4.16 4.38
C LEU A 63 4.85 -3.55 3.27
N TRP A 64 4.20 -2.88 2.31
CA TRP A 64 4.92 -2.16 1.27
C TRP A 64 4.29 -0.84 0.86
N VAL A 65 5.14 -0.01 0.26
CA VAL A 65 4.80 1.16 -0.55
C VAL A 65 5.47 0.99 -1.91
N ARG A 66 4.76 1.30 -2.99
CA ARG A 66 5.27 1.18 -4.36
C ARG A 66 4.84 2.37 -5.21
N LEU A 67 5.82 3.08 -5.76
CA LEU A 67 5.54 4.08 -6.78
C LEU A 67 5.12 3.38 -8.08
N VAL A 68 3.82 3.45 -8.42
CA VAL A 68 3.25 2.75 -9.57
C VAL A 68 3.64 3.46 -10.86
N ARG A 69 3.38 4.77 -10.94
CA ARG A 69 3.65 5.57 -12.13
C ARG A 69 3.68 7.06 -11.84
N ARG A 70 4.39 7.79 -12.70
CA ARG A 70 4.32 9.25 -12.85
C ARG A 70 3.54 9.56 -14.12
N TYR A 71 2.65 10.55 -14.09
CA TYR A 71 1.83 10.91 -15.25
C TYR A 71 1.47 12.39 -15.26
N ARG A 72 0.95 12.87 -16.39
CA ARG A 72 0.43 14.24 -16.54
C ARG A 72 -1.09 14.23 -16.38
N THR A 73 -1.68 15.30 -15.87
CA THR A 73 -3.13 15.40 -15.68
C THR A 73 -3.64 16.80 -16.01
N GLN A 74 -4.83 16.86 -16.62
CA GLN A 74 -5.63 18.09 -16.77
C GLN A 74 -6.78 18.14 -15.75
N GLN A 75 -7.29 16.97 -15.38
CA GLN A 75 -8.35 16.79 -14.40
C GLN A 75 -7.89 15.69 -13.44
N PHE A 76 -7.30 16.10 -12.32
CA PHE A 76 -6.81 15.19 -11.30
C PHE A 76 -7.98 14.35 -10.73
N PRO A 77 -7.80 13.03 -10.49
CA PRO A 77 -6.57 12.24 -10.62
C PRO A 77 -6.36 11.56 -11.99
N ALA A 78 -7.21 11.81 -12.99
CA ALA A 78 -7.17 11.08 -14.25
C ALA A 78 -5.91 11.42 -15.09
N PRO A 79 -5.27 10.42 -15.73
CA PRO A 79 -4.14 10.68 -16.62
C PRO A 79 -4.59 11.35 -17.91
N TYR A 80 -3.79 12.30 -18.38
CA TYR A 80 -3.96 12.95 -19.68
C TYR A 80 -3.06 12.30 -20.73
N VAL A 81 -3.64 12.00 -21.89
CA VAL A 81 -2.93 11.51 -23.08
C VAL A 81 -3.33 12.38 -24.27
N GLY A 82 -2.39 13.16 -24.79
CA GLY A 82 -2.64 14.09 -25.90
C GLY A 82 -1.39 14.87 -26.32
N PRO A 83 -1.51 15.81 -27.26
CA PRO A 83 -0.39 16.57 -27.79
C PRO A 83 0.23 17.51 -26.76
N ALA A 84 1.54 17.75 -26.88
CA ALA A 84 2.33 18.68 -26.05
C ALA A 84 2.08 18.57 -24.52
N PRO A 85 2.29 17.39 -23.90
CA PRO A 85 2.00 17.17 -22.48
C PRO A 85 3.01 17.82 -21.52
N CYS A 86 4.13 18.32 -22.04
CA CYS A 86 5.15 19.03 -21.27
C CYS A 86 4.60 20.38 -20.80
N GLY A 87 4.78 20.72 -19.51
CA GLY A 87 4.21 21.91 -18.89
C GLY A 87 2.82 21.73 -18.26
N MET A 88 2.19 20.56 -18.42
CA MET A 88 0.97 20.20 -17.68
C MET A 88 1.28 19.78 -16.24
N PRO A 89 0.35 19.96 -15.29
CA PRO A 89 0.47 19.40 -13.95
C PRO A 89 0.87 17.92 -13.98
N SER A 90 1.78 17.55 -13.08
CA SER A 90 2.23 16.18 -12.93
C SER A 90 1.64 15.56 -11.66
N ALA A 91 1.42 14.26 -11.70
CA ALA A 91 0.89 13.48 -10.61
C ALA A 91 1.58 12.13 -10.52
N VAL A 92 1.45 11.50 -9.36
CA VAL A 92 1.93 10.15 -9.07
C VAL A 92 0.78 9.28 -8.61
N ALA A 93 0.81 8.01 -9.00
CA ALA A 93 0.01 6.96 -8.39
C ALA A 93 0.95 6.11 -7.52
N ILE A 94 0.55 5.91 -6.27
CA ILE A 94 1.27 5.08 -5.30
C ILE A 94 0.34 3.99 -4.83
N GLU A 95 0.90 2.79 -4.73
CA GLU A 95 0.26 1.64 -4.12
C GLU A 95 0.83 1.44 -2.71
N ILE A 96 -0.03 1.09 -1.77
CA ILE A 96 0.38 0.52 -0.48
C ILE A 96 -0.32 -0.82 -0.30
N GLY A 97 0.27 -1.69 0.51
CA GLY A 97 -0.41 -2.93 0.82
C GLY A 97 0.16 -3.69 2.01
N VAL A 98 -0.59 -4.71 2.38
CA VAL A 98 -0.26 -5.71 3.39
C VAL A 98 -0.47 -7.09 2.80
N GLY A 99 0.56 -7.93 2.87
CA GLY A 99 0.55 -9.32 2.43
C GLY A 99 0.58 -10.26 3.61
N ARG A 100 -0.17 -11.36 3.50
CA ARG A 100 -0.23 -12.46 4.47
C ARG A 100 -0.13 -13.81 3.78
N CYS A 101 0.37 -14.81 4.50
CA CYS A 101 0.32 -16.17 4.04
C CYS A 101 -1.15 -16.64 4.09
N ALA A 102 -1.59 -17.27 3.02
CA ALA A 102 -2.91 -17.86 2.94
C ALA A 102 -2.95 -19.16 3.75
N VAL A 103 -4.15 -19.57 4.15
CA VAL A 103 -4.44 -20.91 4.67
C VAL A 103 -4.17 -21.91 3.54
N MET A 104 -3.08 -22.66 3.68
CA MET A 104 -2.58 -23.61 2.67
C MET A 104 -2.42 -25.03 3.22
N ASP A 105 -2.95 -25.30 4.42
CA ASP A 105 -2.88 -26.62 5.05
C ASP A 105 -3.54 -27.70 4.19
N ALA A 106 -3.08 -28.95 4.34
CA ALA A 106 -3.62 -30.07 3.57
C ALA A 106 -5.10 -30.37 3.91
N GLU A 107 -5.49 -30.10 5.16
CA GLU A 107 -6.86 -30.27 5.66
C GLU A 107 -7.26 -29.04 6.50
N PRO A 108 -7.55 -27.90 5.85
CA PRO A 108 -7.91 -26.67 6.56
C PRO A 108 -9.33 -26.77 7.11
N THR A 109 -9.57 -26.14 8.24
CA THR A 109 -10.90 -26.06 8.86
C THR A 109 -11.65 -24.80 8.39
N TRP A 110 -12.97 -24.79 8.56
CA TRP A 110 -13.76 -23.57 8.33
C TRP A 110 -13.41 -22.44 9.29
N GLU A 111 -12.89 -22.76 10.47
CA GLU A 111 -12.42 -21.78 11.45
C GLU A 111 -11.14 -21.10 10.95
N ASP A 112 -10.23 -21.83 10.30
CA ASP A 112 -9.02 -21.25 9.70
C ASP A 112 -9.37 -20.21 8.63
N TYR A 113 -10.32 -20.54 7.74
CA TYR A 113 -10.80 -19.61 6.73
C TYR A 113 -11.54 -18.40 7.32
N ALA A 114 -12.31 -18.60 8.38
CA ALA A 114 -12.99 -17.51 9.07
C ALA A 114 -11.98 -16.56 9.71
N ASN A 115 -10.96 -17.09 10.38
CA ASN A 115 -9.89 -16.31 10.98
C ASN A 115 -9.08 -15.54 9.91
N GLU A 116 -8.71 -16.17 8.80
CA GLU A 116 -8.07 -15.47 7.67
C GLU A 116 -8.94 -14.32 7.15
N ALA A 117 -10.24 -14.56 6.97
CA ALA A 117 -11.17 -13.54 6.48
C ALA A 117 -11.30 -12.36 7.46
N GLU A 118 -11.40 -12.62 8.77
CA GLU A 118 -11.45 -11.57 9.80
C GLU A 118 -10.18 -10.72 9.79
N ILE A 119 -9.01 -11.35 9.68
CA ILE A 119 -7.73 -10.67 9.54
C ILE A 119 -7.70 -9.82 8.28
N SER A 120 -8.14 -10.36 7.14
CA SER A 120 -8.16 -9.63 5.86
C SER A 120 -9.12 -8.43 5.88
N ILE A 121 -10.22 -8.50 6.65
CA ILE A 121 -11.14 -7.38 6.83
C ILE A 121 -10.50 -6.27 7.67
N ASP A 122 -9.82 -6.62 8.78
CA ASP A 122 -9.05 -5.66 9.59
C ASP A 122 -7.94 -5.01 8.76
N ASP A 123 -7.19 -5.79 7.99
CA ASP A 123 -6.16 -5.30 7.08
C ASP A 123 -6.70 -4.31 6.05
N SER A 124 -7.85 -4.61 5.42
CA SER A 124 -8.49 -3.72 4.46
C SER A 124 -8.83 -2.37 5.08
N TRP A 125 -9.38 -2.36 6.29
CA TRP A 125 -9.67 -1.13 7.03
C TRP A 125 -8.39 -0.36 7.39
N ARG A 126 -7.32 -1.05 7.79
CA ARG A 126 -6.03 -0.43 8.13
C ARG A 126 -5.34 0.19 6.92
N ILE A 127 -5.45 -0.41 5.74
CA ILE A 127 -4.94 0.16 4.50
C ILE A 127 -5.68 1.45 4.15
N ASP A 128 -7.02 1.48 4.27
CA ASP A 128 -7.80 2.70 4.08
C ASP A 128 -7.42 3.79 5.10
N LEU A 129 -7.29 3.42 6.37
CA LEU A 129 -6.82 4.31 7.44
C LEU A 129 -5.42 4.87 7.16
N ALA A 130 -4.49 4.03 6.70
CA ALA A 130 -3.13 4.43 6.35
C ALA A 130 -3.13 5.43 5.18
N LEU A 131 -3.94 5.20 4.14
CA LEU A 131 -4.08 6.14 3.04
C LEU A 131 -4.65 7.48 3.51
N CYS A 132 -5.74 7.47 4.28
CA CYS A 132 -6.34 8.70 4.82
C CYS A 132 -5.32 9.51 5.65
N ARG A 133 -4.56 8.84 6.52
CA ARG A 133 -3.48 9.48 7.31
C ARG A 133 -2.37 10.01 6.43
N ALA A 134 -1.93 9.23 5.45
CA ALA A 134 -0.88 9.65 4.52
C ALA A 134 -1.27 10.91 3.75
N MET A 135 -2.48 10.97 3.20
CA MET A 135 -2.95 12.15 2.46
C MET A 135 -2.99 13.39 3.35
N SER A 136 -3.49 13.25 4.57
CA SER A 136 -3.46 14.34 5.55
C SER A 136 -2.03 14.82 5.84
N LYS A 137 -1.08 13.89 6.05
CA LYS A 137 0.33 14.23 6.29
C LYS A 137 0.99 14.90 5.07
N ILE A 138 0.69 14.43 3.86
CA ILE A 138 1.21 14.98 2.59
C ILE A 138 0.76 16.44 2.42
N GLU A 139 -0.52 16.71 2.69
CA GLU A 139 -1.08 18.07 2.66
C GLU A 139 -0.43 18.97 3.70
N HIS A 140 -0.27 18.51 4.94
CA HIS A 140 0.39 19.28 6.01
C HIS A 140 1.89 19.53 5.73
N ALA A 141 2.57 18.60 5.08
CA ALA A 141 3.97 18.73 4.70
C ALA A 141 4.17 19.55 3.41
N GLU A 142 3.09 20.02 2.78
CA GLU A 142 3.09 20.81 1.54
C GLU A 142 3.84 20.13 0.37
N CYS A 143 3.88 18.79 0.35
CA CYS A 143 4.58 18.03 -0.70
C CYS A 143 3.67 17.56 -1.85
N GLY A 144 2.37 17.87 -1.78
CA GLY A 144 1.40 17.64 -2.84
C GLY A 144 0.34 18.75 -2.89
N LEU A 145 -0.14 19.07 -4.09
CA LEU A 145 -1.17 20.10 -4.31
C LEU A 145 -2.59 19.56 -4.09
N ALA A 146 -2.80 18.28 -4.38
CA ALA A 146 -4.08 17.59 -4.25
C ALA A 146 -3.85 16.10 -4.05
N THR A 147 -4.73 15.46 -3.31
CA THR A 147 -4.69 14.04 -3.00
C THR A 147 -6.01 13.35 -3.40
N ALA A 148 -5.94 12.07 -3.75
CA ALA A 148 -7.12 11.22 -3.96
C ALA A 148 -6.80 9.78 -3.58
N ILE A 149 -7.82 9.03 -3.17
CA ILE A 149 -7.72 7.62 -2.78
C ILE A 149 -8.69 6.80 -3.64
N ASP A 150 -8.25 5.63 -4.09
CA ASP A 150 -9.06 4.63 -4.79
C ASP A 150 -9.57 3.56 -3.81
N ALA A 151 -10.37 2.61 -4.31
CA ALA A 151 -10.79 1.46 -3.53
C ALA A 151 -9.60 0.60 -3.04
N VAL A 152 -9.76 0.02 -1.86
CA VAL A 152 -8.90 -1.08 -1.40
C VAL A 152 -9.39 -2.36 -2.06
N VAL A 153 -8.48 -3.10 -2.69
CA VAL A 153 -8.78 -4.31 -3.45
C VAL A 153 -8.02 -5.52 -2.90
N PRO A 154 -8.68 -6.69 -2.81
CA PRO A 154 -8.01 -7.92 -2.42
C PRO A 154 -7.15 -8.46 -3.57
N TYR A 155 -6.12 -9.22 -3.20
CA TYR A 155 -5.29 -10.02 -4.10
C TYR A 155 -5.13 -11.45 -3.57
N GLY A 156 -5.04 -12.41 -4.49
CA GLY A 156 -4.78 -13.82 -4.18
C GLY A 156 -6.04 -14.65 -3.88
N PRO A 157 -5.87 -15.90 -3.42
CA PRO A 157 -4.58 -16.52 -3.09
C PRO A 157 -3.78 -16.84 -4.36
N ASP A 158 -2.54 -16.37 -4.44
CA ASP A 158 -1.60 -16.72 -5.50
C ASP A 158 -0.24 -17.03 -4.89
N GLY A 159 0.39 -18.14 -5.30
CA GLY A 159 1.65 -18.61 -4.70
C GLY A 159 1.59 -18.85 -3.17
N GLY A 160 0.40 -19.01 -2.59
CA GLY A 160 0.21 -19.18 -1.14
C GLY A 160 0.08 -17.87 -0.35
N VAL A 161 -0.11 -16.73 -1.02
CA VAL A 161 -0.27 -15.43 -0.34
C VAL A 161 -1.55 -14.72 -0.74
N VAL A 162 -2.12 -13.99 0.22
CA VAL A 162 -3.23 -13.04 0.05
C VAL A 162 -2.78 -11.64 0.44
N ALA A 163 -3.44 -10.61 -0.09
CA ALA A 163 -3.13 -9.23 0.27
C ALA A 163 -4.31 -8.28 0.18
N GLN A 164 -4.19 -7.14 0.86
CA GLN A 164 -5.05 -5.97 0.68
C GLN A 164 -4.22 -4.82 0.12
N ILE A 165 -4.68 -4.23 -0.98
CA ILE A 165 -3.93 -3.24 -1.76
C ILE A 165 -4.75 -1.97 -1.92
N GLY A 166 -4.18 -0.84 -1.53
CA GLY A 166 -4.80 0.47 -1.69
C GLY A 166 -3.99 1.36 -2.64
N THR A 167 -4.68 2.18 -3.45
CA THR A 167 -4.03 3.14 -4.36
C THR A 167 -4.33 4.58 -3.93
N GLY A 168 -3.28 5.37 -3.79
CA GLY A 168 -3.35 6.82 -3.60
C GLY A 168 -2.79 7.57 -4.81
N TYR A 169 -3.35 8.75 -5.08
CA TYR A 169 -2.89 9.66 -6.11
C TYR A 169 -2.48 10.98 -5.47
N VAL A 170 -1.39 11.57 -5.94
CA VAL A 170 -0.92 12.88 -5.47
C VAL A 170 -0.51 13.74 -6.65
N GLN A 171 -1.06 14.95 -6.74
CA GLN A 171 -0.61 15.97 -7.69
C GLN A 171 0.64 16.66 -7.13
N LEU A 172 1.73 16.70 -7.91
CA LEU A 172 3.02 17.24 -7.47
C LEU A 172 3.04 18.78 -7.51
N THR A 173 3.86 19.39 -6.65
CA THR A 173 4.01 20.86 -6.58
C THR A 173 4.91 21.39 -7.69
N GLY A 174 5.92 20.62 -8.11
CA GLY A 174 6.77 20.91 -9.27
C GLY A 174 6.24 20.32 -10.57
N GLY A 175 6.00 21.15 -11.59
CA GLY A 175 5.31 20.70 -12.80
C GLY A 175 5.56 21.43 -14.12
N PHE A 176 6.54 22.34 -14.19
CA PHE A 176 6.96 22.97 -15.45
C PHE A 176 8.29 22.38 -15.93
#